data_AF-F0J9P7-F1
#
_entry.id   AF-F0J9P7-F1
#
_cell.length_a   1.000
_cell.length_b   1.000
_cell.length_c   1.000
_cell.angle_alpha   90.00
_cell.angle_beta   90.00
_cell.angle_gamma   90.00
#
_symmetry.space_group_name_H-M   'P 1'
#
loop_
_entity.id
_entity.type
_entity.pdbx_description
1 polymer ?
#
loop_
_entity_poly.entity_id
_entity_poly.type
_entity_poly.pdbx_seq_one_letter_code
_entity_poly.pdbx_strand_id
1 'polypeptide(L)'
;AARMSSAPGEATVLSGRQIAKEIREKLAVEVKAIKAKHPEFRPMLAIVQVGGREDSNVYIRMKRRAAEEVGAESQHVKFPRTISEEELVKEVETLNKDPTIHGIIVQLPLDCEQPIDSNRITNAVSPEQDVDGIHDQNAGRLAHG
;
A
#
# COMPACT_ATOMS: atom_id res chain seq x y z
N ALA A 1 7.41 -14.78 27.27
CA ALA A 1 7.86 -16.14 26.94
C ALA A 1 9.23 -16.04 26.26
N ALA A 2 10.12 -16.98 26.59
CA ALA A 2 11.57 -17.02 26.41
C ALA A 2 12.19 -16.35 25.15
N ARG A 3 13.21 -15.51 25.35
CA ARG A 3 14.29 -15.32 24.38
C ARG A 3 15.08 -16.62 24.33
N MET A 4 14.88 -17.42 23.28
CA MET A 4 15.73 -18.58 23.03
C MET A 4 17.14 -18.08 22.68
N SER A 5 18.10 -18.31 23.57
CA SER A 5 19.52 -18.10 23.31
C SER A 5 19.96 -19.08 22.23
N SER A 6 20.40 -18.59 21.07
CA SER A 6 21.04 -19.42 20.04
C SER A 6 22.38 -19.95 20.55
N ALA A 7 22.75 -21.17 20.13
CA ALA A 7 24.08 -21.72 20.37
C ALA A 7 25.14 -20.85 19.64
N PRO A 8 26.38 -20.75 20.15
CA PRO A 8 27.43 -19.99 19.48
C PRO A 8 27.72 -20.58 18.10
N GLY A 9 27.40 -19.80 17.05
CA GLY A 9 27.61 -20.17 15.64
C GLY A 9 26.35 -20.19 14.76
N GLU A 10 25.15 -20.05 15.32
CA GLU A 10 23.92 -20.02 14.52
C GLU A 10 23.38 -18.60 14.28
N ALA A 11 22.86 -18.38 13.07
CA ALA A 11 22.22 -17.12 12.69
C ALA A 11 20.96 -16.88 13.53
N THR A 12 20.78 -15.65 13.99
CA THR A 12 19.54 -15.26 14.69
C THR A 12 18.38 -15.16 13.68
N VAL A 13 17.35 -15.98 13.88
CA VAL A 13 16.14 -15.92 13.04
C VAL A 13 15.33 -14.69 13.38
N LEU A 14 15.22 -13.75 12.44
CA LEU A 14 14.33 -12.60 12.54
C LEU A 14 12.93 -12.99 12.09
N SER A 15 12.01 -13.18 13.04
CA SER A 15 10.62 -13.52 12.74
C SER A 15 9.87 -12.30 12.18
N GLY A 16 9.81 -12.16 10.85
CA GLY A 16 9.06 -11.09 10.19
C GLY A 16 7.58 -11.06 10.58
N ARG A 17 6.99 -12.23 10.88
CA ARG A 17 5.60 -12.33 11.37
C ARG A 17 5.42 -11.65 12.72
N GLN A 18 6.35 -11.88 13.66
CA GLN A 18 6.30 -11.26 14.98
C GLN A 18 6.55 -9.76 14.88
N ILE A 19 7.61 -9.36 14.16
CA ILE A 19 7.98 -7.95 13.98
C ILE A 19 6.83 -7.17 13.33
N ALA A 20 6.24 -7.70 12.25
CA ALA A 20 5.13 -7.04 11.57
C ALA A 20 3.89 -6.90 12.47
N LYS A 21 3.62 -7.89 13.34
CA LYS A 21 2.53 -7.80 14.32
C LYS A 21 2.79 -6.68 15.32
N GLU A 22 3.99 -6.63 15.90
CA GLU A 22 4.38 -5.58 16.87
C GLU A 22 4.31 -4.17 16.25
N ILE A 23 4.70 -4.01 14.99
CA ILE A 23 4.57 -2.75 14.26
C ILE A 23 3.10 -2.35 14.12
N ARG A 24 2.23 -3.26 13.66
CA ARG A 24 0.80 -2.95 13.50
C ARG A 24 0.11 -2.63 14.82
N GLU A 25 0.46 -3.31 15.90
CA GLU A 25 -0.08 -3.01 17.24
C GLU A 25 0.32 -1.59 17.71
N LYS A 26 1.57 -1.18 17.47
CA LYS A 26 2.01 0.19 17.78
C LYS A 26 1.27 1.22 16.93
N LEU A 27 1.20 1.00 15.62
CA LEU A 27 0.47 1.89 14.70
C LEU A 27 -1.02 2.02 15.08
N ALA A 28 -1.67 0.92 15.48
CA ALA A 28 -3.06 0.96 15.92
C ALA A 28 -3.26 1.87 17.14
N VAL A 29 -2.32 1.85 18.11
CA VAL A 29 -2.33 2.73 19.27
C VAL A 29 -2.14 4.19 18.85
N GLU A 30 -1.19 4.46 17.95
CA GLU A 30 -0.92 5.82 17.43
C GLU A 30 -2.13 6.38 16.67
N VAL A 31 -2.68 5.63 15.72
CA VAL A 31 -3.88 6.02 14.95
C VAL A 31 -5.05 6.29 15.89
N LYS A 32 -5.27 5.44 16.90
CA LYS A 32 -6.31 5.65 17.91
C LYS A 32 -6.08 6.94 18.71
N ALA A 33 -4.84 7.23 19.10
CA ALA A 33 -4.50 8.45 19.83
C ALA A 33 -4.71 9.72 18.99
N ILE A 34 -4.39 9.67 17.69
CA ILE A 34 -4.65 10.78 16.76
C ILE A 34 -6.17 10.97 16.60
N LYS A 35 -6.92 9.88 16.34
CA LYS A 35 -8.40 9.92 16.24
C LYS A 35 -9.08 10.50 17.48
N ALA A 36 -8.54 10.25 18.67
CA ALA A 36 -9.08 10.80 19.90
C ALA A 36 -8.93 12.34 20.00
N LYS A 37 -7.90 12.90 19.36
CA LYS A 37 -7.66 14.36 19.30
C LYS A 37 -8.34 15.01 18.08
N HIS A 38 -8.45 14.26 16.99
CA HIS A 38 -8.96 14.67 15.68
C HIS A 38 -10.01 13.65 15.21
N PRO A 39 -11.29 13.77 15.61
CA PRO A 39 -12.33 12.82 15.25
C PRO A 39 -12.56 12.66 13.73
N GLU A 40 -12.18 13.68 12.96
CA GLU A 40 -12.18 13.71 11.50
C GLU A 40 -11.02 12.94 10.86
N PHE A 41 -9.97 12.60 11.62
CA PHE A 41 -8.81 11.87 11.11
C PHE A 41 -9.19 10.44 10.71
N ARG A 42 -9.33 10.22 9.41
CA ARG A 42 -9.70 8.93 8.81
C ARG A 42 -8.68 8.56 7.75
N PRO A 43 -7.52 7.99 8.13
CA PRO A 43 -6.51 7.61 7.15
C PRO A 43 -7.11 6.57 6.20
N MET A 44 -6.96 6.82 4.90
CA MET A 44 -7.56 5.99 3.85
C MET A 44 -6.51 5.60 2.81
N LEU A 45 -6.47 4.31 2.52
CA LEU A 45 -5.61 3.70 1.51
C LEU A 45 -6.44 3.25 0.31
N ALA A 46 -6.19 3.81 -0.87
CA ALA A 46 -6.72 3.28 -2.12
C ALA A 46 -5.77 2.21 -2.69
N ILE A 47 -6.33 1.11 -3.17
CA ILE A 47 -5.60 0.04 -3.85
C ILE A 47 -6.21 -0.13 -5.24
N VAL A 48 -5.47 0.22 -6.28
CA VAL A 48 -5.85 0.10 -7.68
C VAL A 48 -5.43 -1.28 -8.19
N GLN A 49 -6.39 -2.04 -8.72
CA GLN A 49 -6.16 -3.34 -9.34
C GLN A 49 -6.69 -3.31 -10.77
N VAL A 50 -5.90 -3.82 -11.72
CA VAL A 50 -6.40 -4.15 -13.07
C VAL A 50 -6.45 -5.66 -13.22
N GLY A 51 -7.55 -6.18 -13.77
CA GLY A 51 -7.76 -7.60 -13.97
C GLY A 51 -8.03 -8.35 -12.67
N GLY A 52 -7.56 -9.60 -12.55
CA GLY A 52 -8.05 -10.48 -11.50
C GLY A 52 -7.14 -11.60 -11.05
N ARG A 53 -5.82 -11.48 -11.29
CA ARG A 53 -4.84 -12.51 -10.90
C ARG A 53 -5.01 -12.96 -9.45
N GLU A 54 -4.94 -14.27 -9.24
CA GLU A 54 -5.18 -14.89 -7.95
C GLU A 54 -4.18 -14.44 -6.88
N ASP A 55 -2.90 -14.34 -7.25
CA ASP A 55 -1.82 -13.84 -6.39
C ASP A 55 -2.10 -12.41 -5.91
N SER A 56 -2.48 -11.52 -6.83
CA SER A 56 -2.82 -10.13 -6.56
C SER A 56 -4.00 -10.03 -5.60
N ASN A 57 -5.04 -10.86 -5.80
CA ASN A 57 -6.19 -10.89 -4.89
C ASN A 57 -5.78 -11.29 -3.46
N VAL A 58 -4.83 -12.20 -3.29
CA VAL A 58 -4.30 -12.58 -1.96
C VAL A 58 -3.60 -11.39 -1.31
N TYR A 59 -2.67 -10.75 -2.02
CA TYR A 59 -1.91 -9.61 -1.49
C TYR A 59 -2.81 -8.42 -1.15
N ILE A 60 -3.79 -8.10 -1.99
CA ILE A 60 -4.75 -7.02 -1.73
C ILE A 60 -5.55 -7.33 -0.45
N ARG A 61 -6.01 -8.57 -0.26
CA ARG A 61 -6.68 -8.95 1.00
C ARG A 61 -5.79 -8.75 2.22
N MET A 62 -4.49 -9.08 2.11
CA MET A 62 -3.54 -8.87 3.21
C MET A 62 -3.32 -7.38 3.49
N LYS A 63 -3.15 -6.55 2.46
CA LYS A 63 -3.01 -5.08 2.59
C LYS A 63 -4.23 -4.45 3.27
N ARG A 64 -5.44 -4.80 2.83
CA ARG A 64 -6.69 -4.31 3.41
C ARG A 64 -6.85 -4.72 4.88
N ARG A 65 -6.59 -6.00 5.17
CA ARG A 65 -6.61 -6.50 6.56
C ARG A 65 -5.60 -5.76 7.44
N ALA A 66 -4.39 -5.49 6.95
CA ALA A 66 -3.40 -4.74 7.71
C ALA A 66 -3.84 -3.29 7.96
N ALA A 67 -4.45 -2.63 6.97
CA ALA A 67 -5.04 -1.30 7.13
C ALA A 67 -6.14 -1.29 8.21
N GLU A 68 -7.05 -2.26 8.17
CA GLU A 68 -8.11 -2.42 9.18
C GLU A 68 -7.51 -2.68 10.59
N GLU A 69 -6.50 -3.54 10.69
CA GLU A 69 -5.81 -3.84 11.96
C GLU A 69 -5.16 -2.60 12.60
N VAL A 70 -4.68 -1.64 11.81
CA VAL A 70 -4.13 -0.37 12.32
C VAL A 70 -5.18 0.73 12.50
N GLY A 71 -6.45 0.44 12.18
CA GLY A 71 -7.55 1.40 12.28
C GLY A 71 -7.63 2.39 11.12
N ALA A 72 -7.05 2.07 9.96
CA ALA A 72 -7.22 2.80 8.71
C ALA A 72 -8.35 2.21 7.86
N GLU A 73 -8.95 3.05 7.03
CA GLU A 73 -9.92 2.63 6.03
C GLU A 73 -9.18 2.24 4.73
N SER A 74 -9.76 1.35 3.94
CA SER A 74 -9.19 0.98 2.64
C SER A 74 -10.26 0.85 1.56
N GLN A 75 -9.96 1.40 0.39
CA GLN A 75 -10.77 1.31 -0.81
C GLN A 75 -10.07 0.41 -1.83
N HIS A 76 -10.77 -0.60 -2.32
CA HIS A 76 -10.27 -1.45 -3.40
C HIS A 76 -10.94 -1.04 -4.70
N VAL A 77 -10.17 -0.44 -5.60
CA VAL A 77 -10.63 0.05 -6.91
C VAL A 77 -10.19 -0.95 -7.96
N LYS A 78 -11.13 -1.71 -8.50
CA LYS A 78 -10.85 -2.81 -9.43
C LYS A 78 -11.38 -2.50 -10.82
N PHE A 79 -10.49 -2.55 -11.80
CA PHE A 79 -10.77 -2.31 -13.21
C PHE A 79 -10.72 -3.61 -14.03
N PRO A 80 -11.48 -3.69 -15.13
CA PRO A 80 -11.44 -4.84 -16.02
C PRO A 80 -10.11 -4.90 -16.78
N ARG A 81 -9.77 -6.08 -17.31
CA ARG A 81 -8.56 -6.28 -18.14
C ARG A 81 -8.56 -5.45 -19.44
N THR A 82 -9.73 -4.94 -19.82
CA THR A 82 -9.97 -4.16 -21.05
C THR A 82 -9.74 -2.66 -20.87
N ILE A 83 -9.44 -2.18 -19.66
CA ILE A 83 -9.20 -0.75 -19.43
C ILE A 83 -8.00 -0.28 -20.26
N SER A 84 -8.12 0.91 -20.86
CA SER A 84 -7.00 1.54 -21.57
C SER A 84 -6.04 2.23 -20.60
N GLU A 85 -4.81 2.48 -21.06
CA GLU A 85 -3.82 3.25 -20.31
C GLU A 85 -4.33 4.66 -19.96
N GLU A 86 -4.94 5.35 -20.92
CA GLU A 86 -5.49 6.69 -20.73
C GLU A 86 -6.64 6.73 -19.72
N GLU A 87 -7.51 5.72 -19.73
CA GLU A 87 -8.57 5.59 -18.72
C GLU A 87 -7.98 5.33 -17.34
N LEU A 88 -7.03 4.40 -17.23
CA LEU A 88 -6.39 4.06 -15.96
C LEU A 88 -5.64 5.27 -15.36
N VAL A 89 -4.95 6.07 -16.18
CA VAL A 89 -4.32 7.32 -15.73
C VAL A 89 -5.37 8.29 -15.19
N LYS A 90 -6.50 8.49 -15.88
CA LYS A 90 -7.57 9.39 -15.41
C LYS A 90 -8.18 8.93 -14.09
N GLU A 91 -8.33 7.63 -13.90
CA GLU A 91 -8.82 7.06 -12.64
C GLU A 91 -7.83 7.31 -11.49
N VAL A 92 -6.53 7.11 -11.72
CA VAL A 92 -5.48 7.46 -10.74
C VAL A 92 -5.49 8.96 -10.44
N GLU A 93 -5.62 9.83 -11.45
CA GLU A 93 -5.75 11.28 -11.25
C GLU A 93 -7.00 11.67 -10.45
N THR A 94 -8.08 10.92 -10.60
CA THR A 94 -9.31 11.12 -9.83
C THR A 94 -9.07 10.79 -8.36
N LEU A 95 -8.40 9.67 -8.08
CA LEU A 95 -7.98 9.30 -6.72
C LEU A 95 -7.02 10.32 -6.11
N ASN A 96 -6.08 10.86 -6.89
CA ASN A 96 -5.16 11.89 -6.41
C ASN A 96 -5.89 13.15 -5.91
N LYS A 97 -7.01 13.51 -6.56
CA LYS A 97 -7.79 14.71 -6.25
C LYS A 97 -8.80 14.49 -5.13
N ASP A 98 -9.03 13.26 -4.71
CA ASP A 98 -9.94 12.95 -3.61
C ASP A 98 -9.28 13.30 -2.27
N PRO A 99 -9.77 14.34 -1.54
CA PRO A 99 -9.17 14.76 -0.27
C PRO A 99 -9.33 13.72 0.85
N THR A 100 -10.13 12.68 0.64
CA THR A 100 -10.28 11.57 1.59
C THR A 100 -9.21 10.50 1.42
N ILE A 101 -8.52 10.44 0.27
CA ILE A 101 -7.46 9.47 -0.02
C ILE A 101 -6.11 10.01 0.42
N HIS A 102 -5.43 9.27 1.29
CA HIS A 102 -4.14 9.68 1.87
C HIS A 102 -2.96 8.91 1.27
N GLY A 103 -3.22 7.75 0.68
CA GLY A 103 -2.21 6.94 0.03
C GLY A 103 -2.83 6.05 -1.04
N ILE A 104 -2.06 5.79 -2.11
CA ILE A 104 -2.47 5.00 -3.27
C ILE A 104 -1.42 3.92 -3.52
N ILE A 105 -1.91 2.70 -3.75
CA ILE A 105 -1.12 1.54 -4.19
C ILE A 105 -1.63 1.13 -5.56
N VAL A 106 -0.74 1.03 -6.55
CA VAL A 106 -1.04 0.39 -7.83
C VAL A 106 -0.57 -1.06 -7.76
N GLN A 107 -1.50 -2.01 -7.73
CA GLN A 107 -1.16 -3.42 -7.62
C GLN A 107 -0.53 -3.92 -8.94
N LEU A 108 0.76 -4.26 -8.86
CA LEU A 108 1.51 -4.85 -9.96
C LEU A 108 1.61 -6.39 -9.84
N PRO A 109 1.85 -7.10 -10.97
CA PRO A 109 1.78 -6.57 -12.33
C PRO A 109 0.33 -6.30 -12.76
N LEU A 110 0.15 -5.35 -13.68
CA LEU A 110 -1.16 -5.06 -14.27
C LEU A 110 -1.61 -6.25 -15.12
N ASP A 111 -2.81 -6.79 -14.86
CA ASP A 111 -3.41 -7.87 -15.65
C ASP A 111 -4.34 -7.30 -16.71
N CYS A 112 -3.74 -6.85 -17.81
CA CYS A 112 -4.42 -6.21 -18.93
C CYS A 112 -4.43 -7.11 -20.17
N GLU A 113 -5.41 -6.93 -21.04
CA GLU A 113 -5.44 -7.56 -22.37
C GLU A 113 -4.51 -6.87 -23.37
N GLN A 114 -4.35 -5.55 -23.23
CA GLN A 114 -3.41 -4.75 -24.00
C GLN A 114 -2.23 -4.33 -23.12
N PRO A 115 -1.02 -4.21 -23.66
CA PRO A 115 0.12 -3.70 -22.90
C PRO A 115 -0.16 -2.28 -22.37
N ILE A 116 0.04 -2.10 -21.07
CA ILE A 116 0.03 -0.80 -20.39
C ILE A 116 1.42 -0.59 -19.78
N ASP A 117 2.00 0.58 -20.00
CA ASP A 117 3.22 1.02 -19.35
C ASP A 117 2.96 1.24 -17.86
N SER A 118 3.38 0.27 -17.04
CA SER A 118 3.21 0.33 -15.59
C SER A 118 3.93 1.54 -14.99
N ASN A 119 5.06 2.00 -15.55
CA ASN A 119 5.78 3.17 -15.04
C ASN A 119 4.98 4.44 -15.27
N ARG A 120 4.25 4.55 -16.40
CA ARG A 120 3.35 5.68 -16.64
C ARG A 120 2.22 5.71 -15.60
N ILE A 121 1.69 4.55 -15.22
CA ILE A 121 0.62 4.45 -14.20
C ILE A 121 1.15 4.78 -12.81
N THR A 122 2.30 4.23 -12.41
CA THR A 122 2.87 4.49 -11.08
C THR A 122 3.33 5.94 -10.93
N ASN A 123 3.89 6.54 -11.99
CA ASN A 123 4.21 7.97 -12.00
C ASN A 123 2.99 8.90 -12.09
N ALA A 124 1.80 8.38 -12.45
CA ALA A 124 0.56 9.15 -12.37
C ALA A 124 0.06 9.30 -10.93
N VAL A 125 0.50 8.45 -9.99
CA VAL A 125 0.22 8.62 -8.55
C VAL A 125 0.97 9.87 -8.07
N SER A 126 0.30 10.76 -7.33
CA SER A 126 0.96 11.92 -6.72
C SER A 126 2.13 11.47 -5.84
N PRO A 127 3.30 12.13 -5.89
CA PRO A 127 4.44 11.80 -5.02
C PRO A 127 4.08 11.79 -3.54
N GLU A 128 3.12 12.63 -3.11
CA GLU A 128 2.68 12.76 -1.73
C GLU A 128 1.77 11.60 -1.28
N GLN A 129 1.13 10.91 -2.22
CA GLN A 129 0.24 9.77 -1.98
C GLN A 129 0.88 8.42 -2.40
N ASP A 130 2.08 8.41 -2.96
CA ASP A 130 2.83 7.20 -3.35
C ASP A 130 3.41 6.48 -2.12
N VAL A 131 2.60 5.61 -1.52
CA VAL A 131 2.97 4.84 -0.34
C VAL A 131 3.74 3.56 -0.66
N ASP A 132 3.78 3.14 -1.93
CA ASP A 132 4.66 2.06 -2.39
C ASP A 132 6.08 2.58 -2.69
N GLY A 133 6.26 3.89 -2.85
CA GLY A 133 7.57 4.53 -3.01
C GLY A 133 8.19 4.30 -4.39
N ILE A 134 7.37 4.05 -5.40
CA ILE A 134 7.80 3.66 -6.76
C ILE A 134 7.60 4.76 -7.80
N HIS A 135 7.14 5.94 -7.39
CA HIS A 135 7.16 7.14 -8.22
C HIS A 135 8.61 7.63 -8.40
N ASP A 136 9.01 8.05 -9.61
CA ASP A 136 10.40 8.36 -9.95
C ASP A 136 10.99 9.48 -9.08
N GLN A 137 10.21 10.53 -8.78
CA GLN A 137 10.58 11.57 -7.82
C GLN A 137 10.86 11.02 -6.41
N ASN A 138 10.06 10.07 -5.90
CA ASN A 138 10.29 9.50 -4.57
C ASN A 138 11.49 8.56 -4.56
N ALA A 139 11.68 7.77 -5.62
CA ALA A 139 12.90 6.99 -5.83
C ALA A 139 14.13 7.91 -5.90
N GLY A 140 14.04 9.03 -6.60
CA GLY A 140 15.10 10.04 -6.68
C GLY A 140 15.39 10.69 -5.33
N ARG A 141 14.36 11.11 -4.57
CA ARG A 141 14.51 11.63 -3.20
C ARG A 141 15.24 10.62 -2.32
N LEU A 142 14.82 9.35 -2.33
CA LEU A 142 15.48 8.29 -1.56
C LEU A 142 16.95 8.09 -1.98
N ALA A 143 17.24 8.11 -3.28
CA ALA A 143 18.58 7.89 -3.81
C ALA A 143 19.57 9.00 -3.42
N HIS A 144 19.08 10.21 -3.14
CA HIS A 144 19.89 11.35 -2.75
C HIS A 144 20.01 11.54 -1.22
N GLY A 145 19.26 10.79 -0.42
CA GLY A 145 19.24 10.86 1.05
C GLY A 145 18.45 12.04 1.60
#